data_AF-A0A2D3LMM4-F1
#
_entry.id   AF-A0A2D3LMM4-F1
#
_cell.length_a   1.000
_cell.length_b   1.000
_cell.length_c   1.000
_cell.angle_alpha   90.00
_cell.angle_beta   90.00
_cell.angle_gamma   90.00
#
_symmetry.space_group_name_H-M   'P 1'
#
loop_
_entity.id
_entity.type
_entity.pdbx_description
1 polymer ?
#
loop_
_entity_poly.entity_id
_entity_poly.type
_entity_poly.pdbx_seq_one_letter_code
_entity_poly.pdbx_strand_id
1 'polypeptide(L)'
;MGRNKFSESEIKEIAKLLRLKNAGNRHQQKLVRHDLRVDYEFNISDFNQPGKAFGEKELHDAIRRGAIVILDEQTIADMKAKRARDKAHDQARQEAEAIASGEVTDWKEAMKEWEAQTESQQ
;
A
#
# COMPACT_ATOMS: atom_id res chain seq x y z
N MET A 1 -8.51 8.93 -0.99
CA MET A 1 -7.97 8.78 -2.35
C MET A 1 -6.58 8.19 -2.21
N GLY A 2 -6.30 7.11 -2.94
CA GLY A 2 -5.00 6.49 -3.05
C GLY A 2 -4.00 7.37 -3.79
N ARG A 3 -2.83 6.81 -4.07
CA ARG A 3 -1.72 7.50 -4.71
C ARG A 3 -2.13 7.95 -6.12
N ASN A 4 -1.84 9.21 -6.46
CA ASN A 4 -2.15 9.79 -7.77
C ASN A 4 -0.92 10.26 -8.56
N LYS A 5 0.28 10.07 -8.02
CA LYS A 5 1.55 10.45 -8.64
C LYS A 5 2.40 9.20 -8.88
N PHE A 6 2.76 8.96 -10.12
CA PHE A 6 3.47 7.76 -10.55
C PHE A 6 4.63 8.12 -11.45
N SER A 7 5.59 7.22 -11.59
CA SER A 7 6.60 7.35 -12.63
C SER A 7 6.14 6.72 -13.93
N GLU A 8 6.82 7.05 -15.02
CA GLU A 8 6.53 6.50 -16.35
C GLU A 8 6.69 4.97 -16.38
N SER A 9 7.66 4.42 -15.65
CA SER A 9 7.84 2.96 -15.54
C SER A 9 6.67 2.29 -14.81
N GLU A 10 6.21 2.86 -13.70
CA GLU A 10 5.05 2.36 -12.97
C GLU A 10 3.78 2.39 -13.81
N ILE A 11 3.55 3.47 -14.58
CA ILE A 11 2.39 3.56 -15.48
C ILE A 11 2.42 2.44 -16.52
N LYS A 12 3.59 2.12 -17.08
CA LYS A 12 3.74 1.00 -18.04
C LYS A 12 3.43 -0.35 -17.39
N GLU A 13 3.82 -0.56 -16.15
CA GLU A 13 3.53 -1.80 -15.41
C GLU A 13 2.05 -1.92 -15.03
N ILE A 14 1.47 -0.82 -14.52
CA ILE A 14 0.03 -0.74 -14.21
C ILE A 14 -0.79 -0.99 -15.49
N ALA A 15 -0.40 -0.44 -16.63
CA ALA A 15 -1.06 -0.71 -17.91
C ALA A 15 -1.05 -2.19 -18.28
N LYS A 16 0.09 -2.89 -18.11
CA LYS A 16 0.21 -4.34 -18.35
C LYS A 16 -0.71 -5.13 -17.41
N LEU A 17 -0.72 -4.78 -16.12
CA LEU A 17 -1.61 -5.41 -15.13
C LEU A 17 -3.09 -5.20 -15.49
N LEU A 18 -3.48 -3.98 -15.89
CA LEU A 18 -4.86 -3.70 -16.29
C LEU A 18 -5.30 -4.49 -17.53
N ARG A 19 -4.39 -4.73 -18.49
CA ARG A 19 -4.65 -5.64 -19.62
C ARG A 19 -4.88 -7.08 -19.13
N LEU A 20 -4.01 -7.58 -18.25
CA LEU A 20 -4.12 -8.93 -17.69
C LEU A 20 -5.43 -9.11 -16.91
N LYS A 21 -5.80 -8.12 -16.08
CA LYS A 21 -7.09 -8.09 -15.37
C LYS A 21 -8.25 -8.25 -16.35
N ASN A 22 -8.25 -7.50 -17.45
CA ASN A 22 -9.38 -7.52 -18.38
C ASN A 22 -9.47 -8.81 -19.20
N ALA A 23 -8.34 -9.48 -19.45
CA ALA A 23 -8.29 -10.78 -20.13
C ALA A 23 -8.57 -11.97 -19.19
N GLY A 24 -8.34 -11.80 -17.89
CA GLY A 24 -8.41 -12.88 -16.89
C GLY A 24 -9.81 -13.16 -16.34
N ASN A 25 -9.94 -14.34 -15.72
CA ASN A 25 -11.13 -14.77 -15.02
C ASN A 25 -11.35 -13.98 -13.70
N ARG A 26 -12.47 -14.22 -13.01
CA ARG A 26 -12.82 -13.50 -11.78
C ARG A 26 -11.76 -13.62 -10.68
N HIS A 27 -11.09 -14.76 -10.55
CA HIS A 27 -10.05 -14.96 -9.55
C HIS A 27 -8.79 -14.15 -9.91
N GLN A 28 -8.33 -14.24 -11.16
CA GLN A 28 -7.20 -13.45 -11.66
C GLN A 28 -7.46 -11.95 -11.54
N GLN A 29 -8.68 -11.50 -11.82
CA GLN A 29 -9.08 -10.10 -11.62
C GLN A 29 -8.94 -9.65 -10.15
N LYS A 30 -9.23 -10.52 -9.19
CA LYS A 30 -9.07 -10.20 -7.76
C LYS A 30 -7.59 -10.10 -7.39
N LEU A 31 -6.75 -11.02 -7.87
CA LEU A 31 -5.31 -11.00 -7.66
C LEU A 31 -4.68 -9.74 -8.24
N VAL A 32 -4.94 -9.44 -9.51
CA VAL A 32 -4.38 -8.24 -10.13
C VAL A 32 -4.84 -6.95 -9.43
N ARG A 33 -6.10 -6.89 -8.94
CA ARG A 33 -6.56 -5.75 -8.14
C ARG A 33 -5.85 -5.64 -6.79
N HIS A 34 -5.46 -6.76 -6.20
CA HIS A 34 -4.66 -6.78 -4.98
C HIS A 34 -3.26 -6.25 -5.27
N ASP A 35 -2.58 -6.76 -6.30
CA ASP A 35 -1.21 -6.38 -6.66
C ASP A 35 -1.13 -4.88 -6.99
N LEU A 36 -2.10 -4.36 -7.75
CA LEU A 36 -2.22 -2.92 -8.02
C LEU A 36 -2.28 -2.08 -6.73
N ARG A 37 -2.98 -2.57 -5.69
CA ARG A 37 -3.12 -1.84 -4.42
C ARG A 37 -1.89 -1.98 -3.53
N VAL A 38 -1.28 -3.16 -3.48
CA VAL A 38 -0.17 -3.43 -2.57
C VAL A 38 1.12 -2.84 -3.10
N ASP A 39 1.44 -3.08 -4.37
CA ASP A 39 2.75 -2.73 -4.93
C ASP A 39 2.81 -1.28 -5.40
N TYR A 40 1.69 -0.77 -5.93
CA TYR A 40 1.62 0.56 -6.53
C TYR A 40 0.78 1.56 -5.74
N GLU A 41 0.08 1.13 -4.68
CA GLU A 41 -0.94 1.95 -4.00
C GLU A 41 -2.02 2.48 -4.98
N PHE A 42 -2.24 1.75 -6.08
CA PHE A 42 -3.15 2.13 -7.16
C PHE A 42 -4.53 1.52 -6.94
N ASN A 43 -5.50 2.38 -6.60
CA ASN A 43 -6.89 1.96 -6.45
C ASN A 43 -7.72 2.35 -7.66
N ILE A 44 -8.18 1.35 -8.43
CA ILE A 44 -9.02 1.54 -9.62
C ILE A 44 -10.25 2.41 -9.33
N SER A 45 -10.88 2.27 -8.16
CA SER A 45 -12.11 3.02 -7.85
C SER A 45 -11.91 4.52 -7.82
N ASP A 46 -10.69 4.98 -7.55
CA ASP A 46 -10.39 6.41 -7.38
C ASP A 46 -10.33 7.14 -8.74
N PHE A 47 -10.13 6.38 -9.82
CA PHE A 47 -10.03 6.91 -11.19
C PHE A 47 -11.17 6.45 -12.09
N ASN A 48 -12.00 5.52 -11.63
CA ASN A 48 -13.03 4.90 -12.46
C ASN A 48 -14.28 5.79 -12.60
N GLN A 49 -14.90 5.73 -13.77
CA GLN A 49 -16.24 6.30 -13.97
C GLN A 49 -17.32 5.25 -13.65
N PRO A 50 -18.45 5.64 -13.02
CA PRO A 50 -19.57 4.75 -12.79
C PRO A 50 -20.02 4.05 -14.09
N GLY A 51 -20.28 2.75 -14.02
CA GLY A 51 -20.76 1.96 -15.16
C GLY A 51 -19.70 1.61 -16.22
N LYS A 52 -18.44 2.04 -16.07
CA LYS A 52 -17.35 1.68 -16.99
C LYS A 52 -16.35 0.75 -16.34
N ALA A 53 -15.82 -0.19 -17.12
CA ALA A 53 -14.69 -1.00 -16.73
C ALA A 53 -13.41 -0.18 -16.87
N PHE A 54 -12.55 -0.23 -15.85
CA PHE A 54 -11.25 0.43 -15.90
C PHE A 54 -10.20 -0.51 -16.51
N GLY A 55 -9.68 -0.14 -17.68
CA GLY A 55 -8.57 -0.78 -18.36
C GLY A 55 -7.47 0.22 -18.69
N GLU A 56 -6.59 -0.17 -19.62
CA GLU A 56 -5.48 0.68 -20.06
C GLU A 56 -5.95 1.97 -20.73
N LYS A 57 -7.02 1.94 -21.52
CA LYS A 57 -7.54 3.14 -22.19
C LYS A 57 -8.00 4.15 -21.14
N GLU A 58 -8.71 3.68 -20.12
CA GLU A 58 -9.19 4.51 -19.01
C GLU A 58 -8.04 5.05 -18.15
N LEU A 59 -6.94 4.30 -18.01
CA LEU A 59 -5.71 4.78 -17.38
C LEU A 59 -5.13 6.00 -18.13
N HIS A 60 -4.95 5.89 -19.44
CA HIS A 60 -4.43 7.01 -20.25
C HIS A 60 -5.42 8.19 -20.29
N ASP A 61 -6.73 7.93 -20.29
CA ASP A 61 -7.74 8.97 -20.14
C ASP A 61 -7.61 9.70 -18.80
N ALA A 62 -7.38 8.97 -17.70
CA ALA A 62 -7.21 9.57 -16.38
C ALA A 62 -5.94 10.44 -16.30
N ILE A 63 -4.86 10.03 -16.97
CA ILE A 63 -3.64 10.85 -17.13
C ILE A 63 -3.96 12.12 -17.92
N ARG A 64 -4.63 12.01 -19.08
CA ARG A 64 -4.99 13.16 -19.92
C ARG A 64 -5.91 14.16 -19.22
N ARG A 65 -6.76 13.69 -18.32
CA ARG A 65 -7.64 14.54 -17.48
C ARG A 65 -6.92 15.15 -16.28
N GLY A 66 -5.66 14.77 -16.03
CA GLY A 66 -4.88 15.24 -14.88
C GLY A 66 -5.24 14.58 -13.54
N ALA A 67 -6.08 13.54 -13.55
CA ALA A 67 -6.39 12.78 -12.33
C ALA A 67 -5.17 11.96 -11.85
N ILE A 68 -4.31 11.57 -12.80
CA ILE A 68 -3.03 10.91 -12.56
C ILE A 68 -1.92 11.82 -13.08
N VAL A 69 -0.90 12.05 -12.27
CA VAL A 69 0.27 12.88 -12.60
C VAL A 69 1.49 11.98 -12.75
N ILE A 70 2.21 12.14 -13.85
CA ILE A 70 3.49 11.44 -14.06
C ILE A 70 4.62 12.36 -13.58
N LEU A 71 5.47 11.85 -12.70
CA LEU A 71 6.67 12.51 -12.20
C LEU A 71 7.93 11.72 -12.59
N ASP A 72 9.09 12.34 -12.40
CA ASP A 72 10.36 11.66 -12.59
C ASP A 72 10.59 10.55 -11.54
N GLU A 73 11.41 9.57 -11.91
CA GLU A 73 11.68 8.39 -11.08
C GLU A 73 12.30 8.75 -9.72
N GLN A 74 13.17 9.76 -9.67
CA GLN A 74 13.85 10.15 -8.44
C GLN A 74 12.86 10.75 -7.43
N THR A 75 12.02 11.68 -7.88
CA THR A 75 10.97 12.26 -7.05
C THR A 75 10.02 11.19 -6.51
N ILE A 76 9.65 10.21 -7.34
CA ILE A 76 8.82 9.10 -6.89
C ILE A 76 9.53 8.22 -5.85
N ALA A 77 10.80 7.90 -6.05
CA ALA A 77 11.59 7.14 -5.09
C ALA A 77 11.68 7.86 -3.74
N ASP A 78 11.93 9.17 -3.74
CA ASP A 78 12.01 9.99 -2.53
C ASP A 78 10.65 10.04 -1.81
N MET A 79 9.56 10.18 -2.56
CA MET A 79 8.20 10.12 -2.02
C MET A 79 7.89 8.77 -1.38
N LYS A 80 8.27 7.65 -2.01
CA LYS A 80 8.11 6.30 -1.45
C LYS A 80 8.93 6.11 -0.18
N ALA A 81 10.19 6.57 -0.17
CA ALA A 81 11.05 6.49 1.00
C ALA A 81 10.49 7.30 2.17
N LYS A 82 9.94 8.49 1.91
CA LYS A 82 9.21 9.26 2.93
C LYS A 82 7.98 8.50 3.42
N ARG A 83 7.15 7.96 2.51
CA ARG A 83 5.95 7.19 2.84
C ARG A 83 6.25 5.99 3.74
N ALA A 84 7.32 5.26 3.46
CA ALA A 84 7.77 4.12 4.25
C ALA A 84 8.20 4.53 5.66
N ARG A 85 8.93 5.64 5.80
CA ARG A 85 9.32 6.19 7.10
C ARG A 85 8.12 6.64 7.92
N ASP A 86 7.21 7.39 7.31
CA ASP A 86 6.00 7.89 7.98
C ASP A 86 5.14 6.71 8.46
N LYS A 87 4.97 5.68 7.63
CA LYS A 87 4.23 4.46 7.98
C LYS A 87 4.86 3.72 9.16
N ALA A 88 6.19 3.56 9.17
CA ALA A 88 6.89 2.90 10.26
C ALA A 88 6.74 3.68 11.58
N HIS A 89 6.79 5.01 11.51
CA HIS A 89 6.59 5.88 12.67
C HIS A 89 5.15 5.79 13.20
N ASP A 90 4.14 5.84 12.32
CA ASP A 90 2.74 5.71 12.70
C ASP A 90 2.44 4.33 13.30
N GLN A 91 3.03 3.26 12.78
CA GLN A 91 2.93 1.91 13.34
C GLN A 91 3.55 1.84 14.74
N ALA A 92 4.76 2.37 14.92
CA ALA A 92 5.41 2.41 16.24
C ALA A 92 4.59 3.21 17.26
N ARG A 93 3.96 4.31 16.84
CA ARG A 93 3.09 5.10 17.71
C ARG A 93 1.82 4.34 18.09
N GLN A 94 1.18 3.67 17.12
CA GLN A 94 0.01 2.84 17.39
C GLN A 94 0.33 1.67 18.32
N GLU A 95 1.48 1.02 18.14
CA GLU A 95 1.94 -0.04 19.04
C GLU A 95 2.17 0.49 20.46
N ALA A 96 2.84 1.63 20.60
CA ALA A 96 3.06 2.26 21.90
C ALA A 96 1.75 2.70 22.57
N GLU A 97 0.80 3.26 21.81
CA GLU A 97 -0.52 3.64 22.29
C GLU A 97 -1.34 2.41 22.72
N ALA A 98 -1.27 1.30 21.97
CA ALA A 98 -1.97 0.04 22.30
C ALA A 98 -1.39 -0.65 23.54
N ILE A 99 -0.08 -0.53 23.76
CA ILE A 99 0.59 -0.97 25.00
C ILE A 99 0.14 -0.08 26.16
N ALA A 100 0.16 1.24 25.99
CA ALA A 100 -0.23 2.20 27.03
C ALA A 100 -1.72 2.13 27.40
N SER A 101 -2.60 1.82 26.45
CA SER A 101 -4.04 1.64 26.70
C SER A 101 -4.37 0.29 27.34
N GLY A 102 -3.40 -0.63 27.42
CA GLY A 102 -3.59 -1.99 27.90
C GLY A 102 -4.39 -2.89 26.94
N GLU A 103 -4.60 -2.45 25.69
CA GLU A 103 -5.27 -3.24 24.64
C GLU A 103 -4.37 -4.39 24.15
N VAL A 104 -3.05 -4.18 24.19
CA VAL A 104 -2.03 -5.18 23.87
C VAL A 104 -1.05 -5.26 25.04
N THR A 105 -0.83 -6.46 25.59
CA THR A 105 0.24 -6.68 26.57
C THR A 105 1.59 -6.44 25.92
N ASP A 106 2.48 -5.66 26.54
CA ASP A 106 3.88 -5.60 26.12
C ASP A 106 4.50 -6.98 26.37
N TRP A 107 4.45 -7.83 25.35
CA TRP A 107 4.94 -9.20 25.42
C TRP A 107 6.46 -9.26 25.68
N LYS A 108 7.21 -8.17 25.42
CA LYS A 108 8.64 -8.10 25.77
C LYS A 108 8.84 -7.87 27.26
N GLU A 109 8.05 -6.99 27.89
CA GLU A 109 8.09 -6.84 29.35
C GLU A 109 7.60 -8.12 30.04
N ALA A 110 6.50 -8.71 29.57
CA ALA A 110 5.98 -9.96 30.11
C ALA A 110 6.98 -11.14 29.99
N MET A 111 7.73 -11.22 28.88
CA MET A 111 8.78 -12.22 28.69
C MET A 111 9.99 -11.97 29.59
N LYS A 112 10.40 -10.71 29.76
CA LYS A 112 11.51 -10.32 30.65
C LYS A 112 11.20 -10.58 32.13
N GLU A 113 9.96 -10.31 32.56
CA GLU A 113 9.50 -10.68 33.91
C GLU A 113 9.50 -12.19 34.11
N TRP A 114 9.11 -12.96 33.10
CA TRP A 114 9.14 -14.42 33.16
C TRP A 114 10.58 -14.95 33.27
N GLU A 115 11.52 -14.42 32.46
CA GLU A 115 12.95 -14.78 32.53
C GLU A 115 13.54 -14.45 33.91
N ALA A 116 13.27 -13.25 34.45
CA ALA A 116 13.74 -12.85 35.78
C ALA A 116 13.14 -13.73 36.89
N GLN A 117 11.87 -14.12 36.79
CA GLN A 117 11.25 -15.05 37.72
C GLN A 117 11.85 -16.45 37.63
N THR A 118 12.22 -16.92 36.43
CA THR A 118 12.88 -18.22 36.25
C THR A 118 14.32 -18.24 36.76
N GLU A 119 15.09 -17.16 36.58
CA GLU A 119 16.44 -17.04 37.15
C GLU A 119 16.42 -16.93 38.68
N SER A 120 15.41 -16.26 39.26
CA SER A 120 15.29 -16.14 40.72
C SER A 120 14.90 -17.44 41.43
N GLN A 121 14.45 -18.46 40.68
CA GLN A 121 14.02 -19.76 41.20
C GLN A 121 15.07 -20.89 41.02
N GLN A 122 16.26 -20.57 40.49
CA GLN A 122 17.42 -21.48 40.46
C GLN A 122 18.39 -21.18 41.60
#